data_AF-A0A522XPI3-F1
#
_entry.id   AF-A0A522XPI3-F1
#
_cell.length_a   1.000
_cell.length_b   1.000
_cell.length_c   1.000
_cell.angle_alpha   90.00
_cell.angle_beta   90.00
_cell.angle_gamma   90.00
#
_symmetry.space_group_name_H-M   'P 1'
#
loop_
_entity.id
_entity.type
_entity.pdbx_description
1 polymer ?
#
loop_
_entity_poly.entity_id
_entity_poly.type
_entity_poly.pdbx_seq_one_letter_code
_entity_poly.pdbx_strand_id
1 'polypeptide(L)' 'MKKHESSDDMKKELDVLLSKLNALEIVAADEFQKGVVKVLRRLVEGQMHSINEFEHIKKALDLTMLQIFEVKNQIKS' A
#
# COMPACT_ATOMS: atom_id res chain seq x y z
N MET A 1 3.07 16.49 -13.77
CA MET A 1 3.28 15.28 -12.94
C MET A 1 2.23 14.28 -13.33
N LYS A 2 2.59 13.01 -13.58
CA LYS A 2 1.59 11.95 -13.78
C LYS A 2 0.64 11.96 -12.58
N LYS A 3 -0.65 11.86 -12.87
CA LYS A 3 -1.76 11.81 -11.91
C LYS A 3 -1.33 10.88 -10.76
N HIS A 4 -1.40 11.34 -9.51
CA HIS A 4 -1.28 10.40 -8.38
C HIS A 4 -2.33 9.31 -8.62
N GLU A 5 -1.89 8.08 -8.87
CA GLU A 5 -2.79 6.93 -8.89
C GLU A 5 -3.48 6.88 -7.54
N SER A 6 -4.79 6.61 -7.55
CA SER A 6 -5.50 6.42 -6.29
C SER A 6 -4.88 5.24 -5.55
N SER A 7 -4.84 5.29 -4.22
CA SER A 7 -4.43 4.13 -3.42
C SER A 7 -5.27 2.90 -3.75
N ASP A 8 -6.54 3.10 -4.12
CA ASP A 8 -7.43 2.05 -4.61
C ASP A 8 -6.98 1.44 -5.95
N ASP A 9 -6.49 2.26 -6.88
CA ASP A 9 -5.97 1.79 -8.17
C ASP A 9 -4.70 0.96 -7.95
N MET A 10 -3.81 1.44 -7.08
CA MET A 10 -2.58 0.71 -6.70
C MET A 10 -2.90 -0.62 -6.02
N LYS A 11 -3.86 -0.66 -5.09
CA LYS A 11 -4.29 -1.90 -4.43
C LYS A 11 -4.84 -2.90 -5.45
N LYS A 12 -5.65 -2.44 -6.40
CA LYS A 12 -6.21 -3.27 -7.47
C LYS A 12 -5.12 -3.88 -8.35
N GLU A 13 -4.10 -3.11 -8.71
CA GLU A 13 -2.97 -3.64 -9.48
C GLU A 13 -2.18 -4.69 -8.70
N LEU A 14 -1.96 -4.46 -7.39
CA LEU A 14 -1.31 -5.43 -6.50
C LEU A 14 -2.14 -6.72 -6.34
N ASP A 15 -3.47 -6.64 -6.27
CA ASP A 15 -4.35 -7.83 -6.26
C ASP A 15 -4.24 -8.65 -7.55
N VAL A 16 -4.17 -7.96 -8.70
CA VAL A 16 -3.94 -8.63 -9.99
C VAL A 16 -2.55 -9.28 -10.02
N LEU A 17 -1.52 -8.62 -9.50
CA LEU A 17 -0.17 -9.19 -9.40
C LEU A 17 -0.14 -10.39 -8.47
N LEU A 18 -0.79 -10.32 -7.30
CA LEU A 18 -0.88 -11.43 -6.36
C LEU A 18 -1.55 -12.65 -7.00
N SER A 19 -2.64 -12.42 -7.75
CA SER A 19 -3.34 -13.48 -8.49
C SER A 19 -2.43 -14.15 -9.53
N LYS A 20 -1.66 -13.36 -10.28
CA LYS A 20 -0.68 -13.88 -11.25
C LYS A 20 0.45 -14.66 -10.56
N LEU A 21 0.95 -14.18 -9.42
CA LEU A 21 2.00 -14.88 -8.65
C LEU A 21 1.50 -16.21 -8.08
N ASN A 22 0.25 -16.29 -7.66
CA ASN A 22 -0.36 -17.55 -7.22
C ASN A 22 -0.45 -18.55 -8.37
N ALA A 23 -0.86 -18.11 -9.57
CA ALA A 23 -0.82 -18.96 -10.76
C ALA A 23 0.60 -19.41 -11.10
N LEU A 24 1.59 -18.50 -11.02
CA LEU A 24 3.00 -18.79 -11.26
C LEU A 24 3.58 -19.81 -10.28
N GLU A 25 3.16 -19.81 -9.02
CA GLU A 25 3.61 -20.80 -8.03
C GLU A 25 3.16 -22.21 -8.39
N ILE A 26 1.95 -22.35 -8.93
CA ILE A 26 1.37 -23.64 -9.35
C ILE A 26 2.13 -24.21 -10.56
N VAL A 27 2.52 -23.34 -11.51
CA VAL A 27 3.16 -23.77 -12.76
C VAL A 27 4.70 -23.80 -12.70
N ALA A 28 5.31 -23.33 -11.62
CA ALA A 28 6.76 -23.29 -11.46
C ALA A 28 7.36 -24.71 -11.50
N ALA A 29 8.36 -24.91 -12.37
CA ALA A 29 8.89 -26.22 -12.71
C ALA A 29 9.90 -26.76 -11.66
N ASP A 30 10.58 -25.87 -10.96
CA ASP A 30 11.63 -26.22 -10.00
C ASP A 30 11.54 -25.40 -8.69
N GLU A 31 12.25 -25.85 -7.66
CA GLU A 31 12.24 -25.23 -6.33
C GLU A 31 12.84 -23.82 -6.32
N PHE A 32 13.77 -23.52 -7.23
CA PHE A 32 14.33 -22.18 -7.34
C PHE A 32 13.26 -21.20 -7.86
N GLN A 33 12.54 -21.57 -8.92
CA GLN A 33 11.42 -20.80 -9.45
C GLN A 33 10.32 -20.60 -8.40
N LYS A 34 9.94 -21.65 -7.67
CA LYS A 34 8.99 -21.53 -6.54
C LYS A 34 9.50 -20.58 -5.47
N GLY A 35 10.79 -20.64 -5.13
CA GLY A 35 11.45 -19.73 -4.20
C GLY A 35 11.34 -18.27 -4.63
N VAL A 36 11.63 -17.99 -5.90
CA VAL A 36 11.49 -16.65 -6.49
C VAL A 36 10.05 -16.16 -6.41
N VAL A 37 9.07 -17.00 -6.79
CA VAL A 37 7.65 -16.64 -6.74
C VAL A 37 7.19 -16.32 -5.31
N LYS A 38 7.66 -17.07 -4.30
CA LYS A 38 7.37 -16.79 -2.88
C LYS A 38 7.93 -15.45 -2.41
N VAL A 39 9.16 -15.11 -2.82
CA VAL A 39 9.76 -13.80 -2.51
C VAL A 39 8.94 -12.68 -3.14
N LEU A 40 8.57 -12.82 -4.41
CA LEU A 40 7.73 -11.84 -5.12
C LEU A 40 6.36 -11.68 -4.45
N ARG A 41 5.72 -12.78 -4.02
CA ARG A 41 4.46 -12.73 -3.27
C ARG A 41 4.61 -11.91 -2.00
N ARG A 42 5.66 -12.17 -1.22
CA ARG A 42 5.90 -11.46 0.03
C ARG A 42 6.12 -9.96 -0.18
N LEU A 43 6.79 -9.58 -1.29
CA LEU A 43 6.95 -8.18 -1.67
C LEU A 43 5.62 -7.52 -2.01
N VAL A 44 4.76 -8.18 -2.80
CA VAL A 44 3.42 -7.66 -3.15
C VAL A 44 2.55 -7.47 -1.89
N GLU A 45 2.50 -8.47 -1.01
CA GLU A 45 1.79 -8.37 0.27
C GLU A 45 2.32 -7.22 1.14
N GLY A 46 3.65 -7.06 1.20
CA GLY A 46 4.30 -5.97 1.93
C GLY A 46 3.93 -4.59 1.38
N GLN A 47 3.85 -4.46 0.05
CA GLN A 47 3.40 -3.22 -0.60
C GLN A 47 1.93 -2.92 -0.29
N MET A 48 1.04 -3.91 -0.38
CA MET A 48 -0.38 -3.74 -0.02
C MET A 48 -0.54 -3.27 1.42
N HIS A 49 0.20 -3.89 2.34
CA HIS A 49 0.20 -3.50 3.75
C HIS A 49 0.71 -2.06 3.91
N SER A 50 1.83 -1.72 3.26
CA SER A 50 2.42 -0.38 3.35
C SER A 50 1.46 0.72 2.87
N ILE A 51 0.69 0.47 1.79
CA ILE A 51 -0.32 1.42 1.30
C ILE A 51 -1.41 1.66 2.36
N ASN A 52 -1.90 0.62 3.03
CA ASN A 52 -2.88 0.77 4.11
C ASN A 52 -2.33 1.58 5.28
N GLU A 53 -1.08 1.32 5.68
CA GLU A 53 -0.43 2.09 6.74
C GLU A 53 -0.23 3.56 6.35
N PHE A 54 0.09 3.86 5.09
CA PHE A 54 0.17 5.24 4.61
C PHE A 54 -1.18 5.96 4.66
N GLU A 55 -2.29 5.29 4.39
CA GLU A 55 -3.64 5.88 4.55
C GLU A 55 -3.94 6.19 6.02
N HIS A 56 -3.55 5.31 6.94
CA HIS A 56 -3.69 5.55 8.37
C HIS A 56 -2.85 6.76 8.84
N ILE A 57 -1.60 6.84 8.38
CA ILE A 57 -0.72 7.98 8.68
C ILE A 57 -1.29 9.28 8.12
N LYS A 58 -1.78 9.27 6.88
CA LYS A 58 -2.42 10.45 6.27
C LYS A 58 -3.59 10.95 7.12
N LYS A 59 -4.47 10.04 7.56
CA LYS A 59 -5.60 10.39 8.42
C LYS A 59 -5.14 10.94 9.78
N ALA A 60 -4.10 10.37 10.38
CA ALA A 60 -3.54 10.87 11.63
C ALA A 60 -2.97 12.28 11.48
N LEU A 61 -2.28 12.56 10.36
CA LEU A 61 -1.78 13.89 10.02
C LEU A 61 -2.92 14.89 9.83
N ASP A 62 -3.98 14.50 9.11
CA ASP A 62 -5.16 15.36 8.92
C ASP A 62 -5.79 15.75 10.27
N LEU A 63 -5.97 14.79 11.18
CA LEU A 63 -6.50 15.06 12.52
C LEU A 63 -5.58 15.96 13.35
N THR A 64 -4.26 15.71 13.30
CA THR A 64 -3.28 16.54 14.00
C THR A 64 -3.31 17.98 13.47
N MET A 65 -3.45 18.14 12.16
CA MET A 65 -3.53 19.46 11.53
C MET A 65 -4.79 20.21 11.94
N LEU A 66 -5.94 19.54 12.06
CA LEU A 66 -7.17 20.14 12.58
C LEU A 66 -6.97 20.71 13.99
N GLN A 67 -6.34 19.94 14.88
CA GLN A 67 -6.02 20.40 16.24
C GLN A 67 -5.08 21.60 16.25
N ILE A 68 -4.06 21.61 15.38
CA ILE A 68 -3.16 22.77 15.23
C ILE A 68 -3.95 24.01 14.80
N PHE A 69 -4.89 23.87 13.86
CA PHE A 69 -5.74 24.99 13.44
C PHE A 69 -6.67 25.48 14.55
N GLU A 70 -7.26 24.58 15.34
CA GLU A 70 -8.09 24.95 16.50
C GLU A 70 -7.32 25.79 17.52
N VAL A 71 -6.13 25.33 17.93
CA VAL A 71 -5.27 26.07 18.86
C VAL A 71 -4.88 27.43 18.29
N LYS A 72 -4.49 27.48 17.01
CA LYS A 72 -4.14 28.74 16.34
C LYS A 72 -5.32 29.73 16.32
N ASN A 73 -6.54 29.24 16.10
CA ASN A 73 -7.73 30.08 16.06
C ASN A 73 -8.09 30.59 17.46
N GLN A 74 -7.89 29.80 18.50
CA GLN A 74 -8.07 30.22 19.89
C GLN A 74 -7.08 31.33 20.31
N ILE A 75 -5.81 31.26 19.87
CA ILE A 75 -4.80 32.28 20.16
C ILE A 75 -5.11 33.62 19.45
N LYS A 76 -5.80 33.58 18.30
CA LYS A 76 -6.15 34.77 17.52
C LYS A 76 -7.44 35.46 17.96
N SER A 77 -8.25 34.81 18.80
CA SER A 77 -9.48 35.37 19.37
C SER A 77 -9.20 36.04 20.72
#